data_AF-W2J5E6-F1
#
_entry.id   AF-W2J5E6-F1
#
_cell.length_a   1.000
_cell.length_b   1.000
_cell.length_c   1.000
_cell.angle_alpha   90.00
_cell.angle_beta   90.00
_cell.angle_gamma   90.00
#
_symmetry.space_group_name_H-M   'P 1'
#
loop_
_entity.id
_entity.type
_entity.pdbx_description
1 polymer ?
#
loop_
_entity_poly.entity_id
_entity_poly.type
_entity_poly.pdbx_seq_one_letter_code
_entity_poly.pdbx_strand_id
1 'polypeptide(L)'
;PIPAGNAMRSTGYTHDGPCEVWLDDTMVLDGDNCHEKFPGKDYTVDYSSCKGTCTLHWYWLGMRFLKNDYSWQVYKACIPLTGGAGGTTGSVATGSGSQKNLR
;
A
#
# COMPACT_ATOMS: atom_id res chain seq x y z
N PRO A 1 1.61 -9.93 -2.77
CA PRO A 1 0.19 -9.73 -3.16
C PRO A 1 -0.28 -8.33 -2.75
N ILE A 2 -1.18 -7.72 -3.52
CA ILE A 2 -1.87 -6.48 -3.11
C ILE A 2 -2.71 -6.79 -1.85
N PRO A 3 -2.58 -6.00 -0.77
CA PRO A 3 -3.33 -6.22 0.47
C PRO A 3 -4.83 -5.97 0.28
N ALA A 4 -5.66 -6.72 1.01
CA ALA A 4 -7.10 -6.52 1.01
C ALA A 4 -7.49 -5.14 1.52
N GLY A 5 -8.61 -4.61 1.04
CA GLY A 5 -9.15 -3.33 1.49
C GLY A 5 -8.26 -2.13 1.18
N ASN A 6 -7.37 -2.24 0.19
CA ASN A 6 -6.47 -1.16 -0.22
C ASN A 6 -5.55 -0.67 0.92
N ALA A 7 -5.25 -1.54 1.88
CA ALA A 7 -4.51 -1.15 3.08
C ALA A 7 -3.02 -0.92 2.82
N MET A 8 -2.44 0.05 3.51
CA MET A 8 -1.01 0.21 3.70
C MET A 8 -0.77 0.58 5.15
N ARG A 9 0.29 0.05 5.78
CA ARG A 9 0.65 0.38 7.16
C ARG A 9 2.10 0.78 7.27
N SER A 10 2.39 1.82 8.04
CA SER A 10 3.75 2.21 8.44
C SER A 10 3.89 2.29 9.96
N THR A 11 5.06 2.69 10.45
CA THR A 11 5.27 3.03 11.86
C THR A 11 4.65 4.37 12.25
N GLY A 12 4.19 5.17 11.29
CA GLY A 12 3.70 6.54 11.43
C GLY A 12 4.77 7.57 11.07
N TYR A 13 4.33 8.73 10.58
CA TYR A 13 5.19 9.90 10.36
C TYR A 13 5.37 10.63 11.69
N THR A 14 6.57 10.57 12.26
CA THR A 14 6.83 11.12 13.62
C THR A 14 7.48 12.50 13.58
N HIS A 15 7.89 12.98 12.41
CA HIS A 15 8.60 14.23 12.16
C HIS A 15 7.97 14.91 10.95
N ASP A 16 8.00 16.24 10.93
CA ASP A 16 7.50 17.01 9.80
C ASP A 16 8.24 16.65 8.52
N GLY A 17 7.54 16.75 7.39
CA GLY A 17 8.15 16.69 6.08
C GLY A 17 7.42 15.82 5.08
N PRO A 18 7.91 15.85 3.83
CA PRO A 18 7.16 15.31 2.71
C PRO A 18 7.24 13.79 2.66
N CYS A 19 6.18 13.17 2.18
CA CYS A 19 6.15 11.75 1.89
C CYS A 19 5.46 11.49 0.55
N GLU A 20 5.83 10.38 -0.06
CA GLU A 20 5.27 9.92 -1.32
C GLU A 20 5.11 8.40 -1.30
N VAL A 21 4.05 7.91 -1.93
CA VAL A 21 3.84 6.51 -2.26
C VAL A 21 3.60 6.42 -3.76
N TRP A 22 4.34 5.53 -4.40
CA TRP A 22 4.25 5.26 -5.82
C TRP A 22 3.97 3.78 -6.06
N LEU A 23 3.24 3.49 -7.13
CA LEU A 23 3.15 2.18 -7.75
C LEU A 23 3.78 2.27 -9.12
N ASP A 24 4.95 1.64 -9.28
CA ASP A 24 5.86 1.88 -10.41
C ASP A 24 6.04 3.39 -10.64
N ASP A 25 5.56 3.92 -11.77
CA ASP A 25 5.70 5.32 -12.17
C ASP A 25 4.49 6.20 -11.79
N THR A 26 3.50 5.65 -11.07
CA THR A 26 2.28 6.37 -10.69
C THR A 26 2.30 6.73 -9.20
N MET A 27 2.31 8.03 -8.89
CA MET A 27 2.13 8.50 -7.51
C MET A 27 0.67 8.28 -7.09
N VAL A 28 0.48 7.64 -5.94
CA VAL A 28 -0.84 7.24 -5.42
C VAL A 28 -1.16 7.85 -4.07
N LEU A 29 -0.17 8.42 -3.38
CA LEU A 29 -0.34 9.19 -2.16
C LEU A 29 0.85 10.15 -2.01
N ASP A 30 0.58 11.38 -1.60
CA ASP A 30 1.59 12.40 -1.34
C ASP A 30 1.19 13.31 -0.18
N GLY A 31 2.14 14.09 0.33
CA GLY A 31 1.85 15.26 1.13
C GLY A 31 3.10 16.04 1.51
N ASP A 32 3.00 17.37 1.57
CA ASP A 32 4.11 18.26 1.94
C ASP A 32 4.51 18.14 3.42
N ASN A 33 3.53 17.88 4.30
CA ASN A 33 3.76 17.49 5.69
C ASN A 33 2.91 16.27 6.06
N CYS A 34 3.51 15.09 5.99
CA CYS A 34 2.81 13.84 6.26
C CYS A 34 2.60 13.56 7.76
N HIS A 35 3.36 14.21 8.64
CA HIS A 35 3.10 14.16 10.09
C HIS A 35 1.72 14.73 10.43
N GLU A 36 1.37 15.85 9.82
CA GLU A 36 0.07 16.52 10.00
C GLU A 36 -1.04 15.86 9.17
N LYS A 37 -0.78 15.60 7.87
CA LYS A 37 -1.78 15.08 6.94
C LYS A 37 -2.20 13.65 7.28
N PHE A 38 -1.28 12.83 7.79
CA PHE A 38 -1.50 11.41 8.07
C PHE A 38 -1.05 11.05 9.50
N PRO A 39 -1.78 11.48 10.55
CA PRO A 39 -1.38 11.29 11.95
C PRO A 39 -1.46 9.82 12.41
N GLY A 40 -2.09 8.96 11.61
CA GLY A 40 -2.23 7.53 11.85
C GLY A 40 -1.09 6.70 11.27
N LYS A 41 -1.25 5.38 11.41
CA LYS A 41 -0.32 4.37 10.89
C LYS A 41 -0.89 3.58 9.72
N ASP A 42 -2.20 3.65 9.52
CA ASP A 42 -2.96 2.94 8.50
C ASP A 42 -3.42 3.94 7.44
N TYR A 43 -3.19 3.57 6.18
CA TYR A 43 -3.48 4.39 5.01
C TYR A 43 -4.25 3.58 3.98
N THR A 44 -5.06 4.27 3.19
CA THR A 44 -5.74 3.68 2.03
C THR A 44 -5.03 4.14 0.78
N VAL A 45 -4.55 3.18 -0.02
CA VAL A 45 -3.82 3.41 -1.27
C VAL A 45 -4.65 2.87 -2.43
N ASP A 46 -4.87 3.66 -3.47
CA ASP A 46 -5.47 3.13 -4.69
C ASP A 46 -4.45 2.29 -5.47
N TYR A 47 -4.63 0.98 -5.45
CA TYR A 47 -3.78 0.04 -6.19
C TYR A 47 -4.20 -0.18 -7.65
N SER A 48 -5.17 0.58 -8.15
CA SER A 48 -5.75 0.38 -9.49
C SER A 48 -4.72 0.47 -10.62
N SER A 49 -3.63 1.23 -10.45
CA SER A 49 -2.55 1.35 -11.45
C SER A 49 -1.66 0.11 -11.55
N CYS A 50 -1.61 -0.73 -10.52
CA CYS A 50 -0.81 -1.96 -10.51
C CYS A 50 -1.45 -3.04 -11.39
N LYS A 51 -0.86 -3.33 -12.56
CA LYS A 51 -1.35 -4.37 -13.48
C LYS A 51 -0.43 -5.58 -13.48
N GLY A 52 -0.89 -6.68 -12.87
CA GLY A 52 -0.12 -7.93 -12.80
C GLY A 52 0.95 -7.88 -11.72
N THR A 53 2.11 -7.28 -12.01
CA THR A 53 3.19 -7.07 -11.02
C THR A 53 3.59 -5.61 -11.03
N CYS A 54 3.81 -5.02 -9.85
CA CYS A 54 4.31 -3.67 -9.70
C CYS A 54 5.20 -3.60 -8.45
N THR A 55 5.93 -2.50 -8.30
CA THR A 55 6.67 -2.18 -7.08
C THR A 55 6.04 -0.98 -6.40
N LEU A 56 5.66 -1.14 -5.13
CA LEU A 56 5.34 -0.01 -4.27
C LEU A 56 6.64 0.64 -3.79
N HIS A 57 6.81 1.91 -4.09
CA HIS A 57 7.86 2.74 -3.49
C HIS A 57 7.22 3.66 -2.45
N TRP A 58 7.72 3.60 -1.23
CA TRP A 58 7.36 4.54 -0.18
C TRP A 58 8.60 5.35 0.18
N TYR A 59 8.45 6.67 0.23
CA TYR A 59 9.47 7.62 0.61
C TYR A 59 8.94 8.56 1.68
N TRP A 60 9.80 8.92 2.63
CA TRP A 60 9.54 9.96 3.60
C TRP A 60 10.83 10.68 3.97
N LEU A 61 10.79 12.01 3.89
CA LEU A 61 11.84 12.88 4.38
C LEU A 61 11.38 13.51 5.70
N GLY A 62 11.85 12.94 6.82
CA GLY A 62 11.61 13.49 8.15
C GLY A 62 12.59 14.61 8.47
N MET A 63 12.08 15.77 8.86
CA MET A 63 12.84 16.96 9.22
C MET A 63 12.63 17.28 10.70
N ARG A 64 13.73 17.52 11.41
CA ARG A 64 13.74 17.88 12.83
C ARG A 64 14.61 19.09 13.05
N PHE A 65 14.08 20.11 13.72
CA PHE A 65 14.88 21.22 14.22
C PHE A 65 15.34 20.91 15.64
N LEU A 66 16.64 20.71 15.83
CA LEU A 66 17.23 20.36 17.13
C LEU A 66 18.55 21.12 17.30
N LYS A 67 18.80 21.63 18.51
CA LYS A 67 20.04 22.36 18.84
C LYS A 67 20.37 23.52 17.87
N ASN A 68 19.34 24.24 17.43
CA ASN A 68 19.46 25.37 16.50
C ASN A 68 19.98 25.00 15.09
N ASP A 69 19.75 23.76 14.66
CA ASP A 69 20.11 23.27 13.33
C ASP A 69 19.06 22.25 12.81
N TYR A 70 19.03 22.04 11.49
CA TYR A 70 18.15 21.07 10.84
C TYR A 70 18.83 19.71 10.72
N SER A 71 18.16 18.68 11.23
CA SER A 71 18.49 17.28 10.98
C SER A 71 17.44 16.65 10.08
N TRP A 72 17.90 15.98 9.03
CA TRP A 72 17.05 15.29 8.07
C TRP A 72 17.26 13.77 8.13
N GLN A 73 16.19 13.04 7.90
CA GLN A 73 16.15 11.58 7.88
C GLN A 73 15.38 11.11 6.66
N VAL A 74 16.00 10.25 5.85
CA VAL A 74 15.35 9.66 4.69
C VAL A 74 14.94 8.23 5.02
N TYR A 75 13.66 7.96 4.92
CA TYR A 75 13.08 6.63 5.04
C TYR A 75 12.57 6.19 3.67
N LYS A 76 12.84 4.93 3.33
CA LYS A 76 12.35 4.34 2.08
C LYS A 76 12.05 2.86 2.22
N ALA A 77 11.08 2.39 1.47
CA ALA A 77 10.80 0.96 1.29
C ALA A 77 10.37 0.70 -0.16
N CYS A 78 10.86 -0.41 -0.73
CA CYS A 78 10.47 -0.90 -2.05
C CYS A 78 9.84 -2.29 -1.85
N ILE A 79 8.57 -2.45 -2.22
CA ILE A 79 7.81 -3.66 -1.93
C ILE A 79 7.29 -4.25 -3.24
N PRO A 80 7.73 -5.44 -3.66
CA PRO A 80 7.17 -6.10 -4.82
C PRO A 80 5.73 -6.54 -4.54
N LEU A 81 4.82 -6.16 -5.42
CA LEU A 81 3.41 -6.49 -5.34
C LEU A 81 3.02 -7.36 -6.53
N THR A 82 2.08 -8.26 -6.26
CA THR A 82 1.40 -9.06 -7.26
C THR A 82 -0.09 -8.72 -7.18
N GLY A 83 -0.61 -8.16 -8.27
CA GLY A 83 -2.04 -7.98 -8.46
C GLY A 83 -2.70 -9.34 -8.55
N GLY A 84 -3.69 -9.58 -7.68
CA GLY A 84 -4.63 -10.66 -7.92
C GLY A 84 -5.36 -10.33 -9.22
N ALA A 85 -5.34 -11.25 -10.19
CA ALA A 85 -6.35 -11.24 -11.23
C ALA A 85 -7.68 -11.01 -10.52
N GLY A 86 -8.38 -9.93 -10.87
CA GLY A 86 -9.61 -9.53 -10.19
C GLY A 86 -10.45 -10.76 -9.96
N GLY A 87 -10.95 -10.94 -8.73
CA GLY A 87 -11.80 -12.07 -8.39
C GLY A 87 -12.97 -12.11 -9.36
N THR A 88 -12.83 -12.88 -10.44
CA THR A 88 -13.95 -13.45 -11.15
C THR A 88 -14.55 -14.37 -10.12
N THR A 89 -15.64 -13.92 -9.50
CA THR A 89 -16.63 -14.79 -8.90
C THR A 89 -17.01 -15.78 -9.99
N GLY A 90 -16.28 -16.90 -10.06
CA GLY A 90 -16.63 -18.01 -10.91
C GLY A 90 -18.01 -18.43 -10.43
N SER A 91 -19.04 -18.11 -11.22
CA SER A 91 -20.35 -18.69 -11.06
C SER A 91 -20.14 -20.20 -11.08
N VAL A 92 -20.22 -20.84 -9.92
CA VAL A 92 -20.32 -22.29 -9.82
C VAL A 92 -21.61 -22.63 -10.55
N ALA A 93 -21.48 -23.10 -11.79
CA ALA A 93 -22.55 -23.78 -12.47
C ALA A 93 -22.86 -25.03 -11.64
N THR A 94 -23.97 -25.02 -10.93
CA THR A 94 -24.50 -26.15 -10.16
C THR A 94 -24.86 -27.27 -11.15
N GLY A 95 -23.88 -28.09 -11.51
CA GLY A 95 -24.11 -29.36 -12.18
C GLY A 95 -24.71 -30.35 -11.20
N SER A 96 -25.99 -30.68 -11.40
CA SER A 96 -26.71 -31.74 -10.68
C SER A 96 -26.03 -33.09 -10.92
N GLY A 97 -25.31 -33.59 -9.92
CA GLY A 97 -24.64 -34.90 -9.94
C GLY A 97 -25.00 -35.73 -8.71
N SER A 98 -25.86 -36.72 -8.89
CA SER A 98 -26.33 -37.67 -7.88
C SER A 98 -25.17 -38.46 -7.26
N GLN A 99 -24.88 -38.26 -5.97
CA GLN A 99 -23.94 -39.12 -5.24
C GLN A 99 -24.59 -40.47 -4.92
N LYS A 100 -24.06 -41.54 -5.52
CA LYS A 100 -24.33 -42.92 -5.08
C LYS A 100 -23.25 -43.31 -4.08
N ASN A 101 -23.66 -43.60 -2.83
CA ASN A 101 -22.83 -44.26 -1.83
C ASN A 101 -22.34 -45.61 -2.35
N LEU A 102 -21.05 -45.88 -2.20
CA LEU A 102 -20.52 -47.24 -2.23
C LEU A 102 -19.74 -47.52 -0.94
N ARG A 103 -19.97 -48.74 -0.47
CA ARG A 103 -19.64 -49.32 0.84
C ARG A 103 -18.16 -49.41 1.12
#